data_AF-A0AA36N125-F1
#
_entry.id   AF-A0AA36N125-F1
#
_cell.length_a   1.000
_cell.length_b   1.000
_cell.length_c   1.000
_cell.angle_alpha   90.00
_cell.angle_beta   90.00
_cell.angle_gamma   90.00
#
_symmetry.space_group_name_H-M   'P 1'
#
loop_
_entity.id
_entity.type
_entity.pdbx_description
1 polymer ?
#
loop_
_entity_poly.entity_id
_entity_poly.type
_entity_poly.pdbx_seq_one_letter_code
_entity_poly.pdbx_strand_id
1 'polypeptide(L)'
;MKVEVALPSGRNASLSLAPEAQVSELRDLAEAALGRRFLQLAFRGEALELAKTLAQVGVGDGDTVDAIAQRVELATTGLACALYVKGTGVVTWGDPRYGADSRPVQEQLRRVQRIQASTQAFAAILDDDSVVTWGSPEAGGDSRQVLEQLTQVRQIQATSSAFAAILLDASVVTWGDPYYGGSSRHLQEQLVNVCQIQATYCAFAALRSDGSVVTWGDPGYGGDSWEVQAQLCQVRQISATQTAFAAILHDGTVVTWGKSESGGDSSQVRQQLTQVCAIHATRTAFAAIRENGTVVTWGHPQNGGDSELVQDQLRLVQQIQATDKAFAAILADASVVTWGDAHLGGDSSHVQLAHVRQLVSTWGAFAALLDGGHVVTWGRADCGGARCELSAVEITAAAAAGAFLAILENGDMVVWGKHPCGADIRQMQEEVSRFAKTTQAPV
;
A
#
# COMPACT_ATOMS: atom_id res chain seq x y z
N MET A 1 37.54 12.49 -14.71
CA MET A 1 36.44 13.46 -14.61
C MET A 1 35.98 13.49 -13.16
N LYS A 2 35.84 14.69 -12.59
CA LYS A 2 35.24 14.91 -11.26
C LYS A 2 33.77 15.24 -11.45
N VAL A 3 32.91 14.51 -10.77
CA VAL A 3 31.47 14.75 -10.73
C VAL A 3 31.07 14.92 -9.28
N GLU A 4 30.26 15.93 -9.00
CA GLU A 4 29.66 16.11 -7.68
C GLU A 4 28.29 15.43 -7.66
N VAL A 5 28.01 14.61 -6.66
CA VAL A 5 26.71 13.97 -6.48
C VAL A 5 26.06 14.49 -5.22
N ALA A 6 24.88 15.09 -5.33
CA ALA A 6 24.20 15.78 -4.24
C ALA A 6 22.84 15.16 -3.91
N LEU A 7 22.58 14.91 -2.62
CA LEU A 7 21.26 14.54 -2.12
C LEU A 7 20.41 15.80 -1.87
N PRO A 8 19.07 15.70 -1.97
CA PRO A 8 18.14 16.78 -1.59
C PRO A 8 18.33 17.29 -0.14
N SER A 9 18.93 16.47 0.74
CA SER A 9 19.28 16.86 2.11
C SER A 9 20.47 17.81 2.21
N GLY A 10 21.15 18.13 1.10
CA GLY A 10 22.35 18.96 1.05
C GLY A 10 23.66 18.19 1.30
N ARG A 11 23.62 16.88 1.56
CA ARG A 11 24.82 16.03 1.57
C ARG A 11 25.31 15.80 0.15
N ASN A 12 26.60 15.98 -0.09
CA ASN A 12 27.23 15.73 -1.38
C ASN A 12 28.47 14.83 -1.26
N ALA A 13 28.88 14.26 -2.39
CA ALA A 13 30.11 13.51 -2.54
C ALA A 13 30.80 13.91 -3.85
N SER A 14 32.10 14.21 -3.79
CA SER A 14 32.91 14.47 -4.98
C SER A 14 33.58 13.17 -5.41
N LEU A 15 33.25 12.72 -6.62
CA LEU A 15 33.66 11.41 -7.15
C LEU A 15 34.56 11.60 -8.37
N SER A 16 35.60 10.77 -8.50
CA SER A 16 36.52 10.80 -9.63
C SER A 16 36.36 9.52 -10.45
N LEU A 17 35.91 9.65 -11.70
CA LEU A 17 35.67 8.55 -12.63
C LEU A 17 36.41 8.75 -13.96
N ALA A 18 36.53 7.68 -14.74
CA ALA A 18 36.98 7.78 -16.12
C ALA A 18 35.94 8.55 -16.98
N PRO A 19 36.35 9.28 -18.02
CA PRO A 19 35.41 10.00 -18.90
C PRO A 19 34.39 9.08 -19.62
N GLU A 20 34.77 7.81 -19.82
CA GLU A 20 33.95 6.76 -20.46
C GLU A 20 33.11 5.96 -19.45
N ALA A 21 33.15 6.32 -18.17
CA ALA A 21 32.44 5.58 -17.13
C ALA A 21 30.92 5.58 -17.40
N GLN A 22 30.26 4.49 -17.04
CA GLN A 22 28.82 4.39 -17.10
C GLN A 22 28.16 5.12 -15.93
N VAL A 23 26.90 5.52 -16.11
CA VAL A 23 26.07 6.08 -15.03
C VAL A 23 25.94 5.09 -13.86
N SER A 24 25.94 3.78 -14.14
CA SER A 24 25.99 2.71 -13.13
C SER A 24 27.19 2.83 -12.18
N GLU A 25 28.40 3.05 -12.71
CA GLU A 25 29.62 3.23 -11.91
C GLU A 25 29.56 4.49 -11.04
N LEU A 26 29.04 5.61 -11.60
CA LEU A 26 28.84 6.85 -10.84
C LEU A 26 27.89 6.62 -9.66
N ARG A 27 26.79 5.90 -9.90
CA ARG A 27 25.81 5.56 -8.86
C ARG A 27 26.48 4.73 -7.76
N ASP A 28 27.22 3.68 -8.11
CA ASP A 28 27.81 2.78 -7.12
C ASP A 28 28.84 3.51 -6.23
N LEU A 29 29.64 4.41 -6.79
CA LEU A 29 30.54 5.28 -6.03
C LEU A 29 29.79 6.29 -5.16
N ALA A 30 28.70 6.87 -5.68
CA ALA A 30 27.87 7.79 -4.91
C ALA A 30 27.20 7.08 -3.73
N GLU A 31 26.71 5.87 -3.93
CA GLU A 31 26.08 5.08 -2.88
C GLU A 31 27.06 4.77 -1.74
N ALA A 32 28.29 4.38 -2.10
CA ALA A 32 29.36 4.12 -1.15
C ALA A 32 29.77 5.39 -0.38
N ALA A 33 29.98 6.51 -1.08
CA ALA A 33 30.43 7.76 -0.48
C ALA A 33 29.35 8.42 0.39
N LEU A 34 28.08 8.31 -0.03
CA LEU A 34 26.94 8.90 0.68
C LEU A 34 26.35 7.95 1.73
N GLY A 35 26.82 6.70 1.85
CA GLY A 35 26.24 5.73 2.79
C GLY A 35 24.74 5.52 2.58
N ARG A 36 24.27 5.67 1.33
CA ARG A 36 22.87 5.56 0.92
C ARG A 36 22.81 4.61 -0.27
N ARG A 37 21.84 3.72 -0.29
CA ARG A 37 21.68 2.75 -1.39
C ARG A 37 20.42 3.06 -2.20
N PHE A 38 20.33 2.48 -3.39
CA PHE A 38 19.22 2.66 -4.32
C PHE A 38 19.09 4.10 -4.80
N LEU A 39 20.22 4.73 -5.15
CA LEU A 39 20.20 6.10 -5.67
C LEU A 39 19.77 6.11 -7.13
N GLN A 40 18.70 6.85 -7.44
CA GLN A 40 18.39 7.29 -8.79
C GLN A 40 19.16 8.58 -9.05
N LEU A 41 20.01 8.55 -10.07
CA LEU A 41 20.73 9.74 -10.50
C LEU A 41 19.89 10.53 -11.49
N ALA A 42 19.90 11.85 -11.36
CA ALA A 42 19.25 12.76 -12.28
C ALA A 42 20.20 13.91 -12.62
N PHE A 43 20.13 14.40 -13.85
CA PHE A 43 20.89 15.55 -14.31
C PHE A 43 19.97 16.49 -15.04
N ARG A 44 19.97 17.77 -14.65
CA ARG A 44 19.11 18.83 -15.23
C ARG A 44 17.62 18.48 -15.21
N GLY A 45 17.18 17.77 -14.17
CA GLY A 45 15.78 17.38 -13.97
C GLY A 45 15.37 16.08 -14.68
N GLU A 46 16.28 15.42 -15.41
CA GLU A 46 16.00 14.15 -16.09
C GLU A 46 16.71 12.99 -15.39
N ALA A 47 16.00 11.88 -15.21
CA ALA A 47 16.59 10.66 -14.66
C ALA A 47 17.60 10.04 -15.64
N LEU A 48 18.77 9.68 -15.13
CA LEU A 48 19.85 9.11 -15.93
C LEU A 48 19.65 7.59 -16.12
N GLU A 49 19.77 7.14 -17.36
CA GLU A 49 19.77 5.71 -17.67
C GLU A 49 21.12 5.08 -17.32
N LEU A 50 21.10 4.05 -16.46
CA LEU A 50 22.30 3.41 -15.92
C LEU A 50 23.23 2.80 -16.99
N ALA A 51 22.68 2.37 -18.13
CA ALA A 51 23.42 1.75 -19.22
C ALA A 51 24.14 2.76 -20.13
N LYS A 52 23.82 4.05 -20.04
CA LYS A 52 24.47 5.10 -20.82
C LYS A 52 25.78 5.52 -20.17
N THR A 53 26.73 5.98 -20.98
CA THR A 53 27.96 6.62 -20.47
C THR A 53 27.67 8.03 -19.98
N LEU A 54 28.50 8.55 -19.07
CA LEU A 54 28.38 9.93 -18.59
C LEU A 54 28.41 10.95 -19.74
N ALA A 55 29.23 10.69 -20.76
CA ALA A 55 29.28 11.50 -21.97
C ALA A 55 27.96 11.46 -22.77
N GLN A 56 27.31 10.30 -22.89
CA GLN A 56 26.03 10.15 -23.60
C GLN A 56 24.89 10.88 -22.91
N VAL A 57 24.93 10.99 -21.58
CA VAL A 57 23.94 11.76 -20.81
C VAL A 57 24.36 13.22 -20.59
N GLY A 58 25.48 13.65 -21.18
CA GLY A 58 25.95 15.03 -21.14
C GLY A 58 26.52 15.49 -19.79
N VAL A 59 26.86 14.55 -18.90
CA VAL A 59 27.52 14.84 -17.63
C VAL A 59 29.03 14.98 -17.87
N GLY A 60 29.58 16.16 -17.55
CA GLY A 60 30.96 16.55 -17.76
C GLY A 60 31.74 16.82 -16.48
N ASP A 61 32.99 17.28 -16.64
CA ASP A 61 33.88 17.58 -15.52
C ASP A 61 33.39 18.80 -14.73
N GLY A 62 33.22 18.65 -13.43
CA GLY A 62 32.71 19.67 -12.53
C GLY A 62 31.18 19.76 -12.45
N ASP A 63 30.45 18.92 -13.19
CA ASP A 63 29.00 18.91 -13.13
C ASP A 63 28.48 18.31 -11.81
N THR A 64 27.34 18.82 -11.37
CA THR A 64 26.58 18.30 -10.24
C THR A 64 25.43 17.43 -10.73
N VAL A 65 25.35 16.21 -10.23
CA VAL A 65 24.29 15.23 -10.48
C VAL A 65 23.46 15.08 -9.21
N ASP A 66 22.15 15.18 -9.35
CA ASP A 66 21.22 14.97 -8.25
C ASP A 66 21.08 13.47 -7.99
N ALA A 67 21.17 13.08 -6.72
CA ALA A 67 20.93 11.71 -6.27
C ALA A 67 19.66 11.67 -5.43
N ILE A 68 18.71 10.84 -5.86
CA ILE A 68 17.42 10.66 -5.20
C ILE A 68 17.39 9.24 -4.64
N ALA A 69 17.32 9.11 -3.31
CA ALA A 69 17.17 7.80 -2.68
C ALA A 69 15.80 7.21 -3.03
N GLN A 70 15.81 6.09 -3.76
CA GLN A 70 14.58 5.38 -4.09
C GLN A 70 14.06 4.62 -2.88
N ARG A 71 12.73 4.63 -2.73
CA ARG A 71 12.07 3.91 -1.64
C ARG A 71 12.04 2.42 -1.95
N VAL A 72 12.43 1.61 -0.98
CA VAL A 72 12.24 0.17 -1.02
C VAL A 72 10.77 -0.14 -0.74
N GLU A 73 10.14 -0.90 -1.63
CA GLU A 73 8.75 -1.32 -1.54
C GLU A 73 8.66 -2.79 -1.13
N LEU A 74 7.62 -3.11 -0.36
CA LEU A 74 7.35 -4.45 0.13
C LEU A 74 5.89 -4.81 -0.20
N ALA A 75 5.70 -5.91 -0.92
CA ALA A 75 4.42 -6.57 -1.11
C ALA A 75 4.42 -7.90 -0.34
N THR A 76 3.29 -8.29 0.23
CA THR A 76 3.21 -9.54 1.01
C THR A 76 1.91 -10.28 0.73
N THR A 77 2.00 -11.59 0.64
CA THR A 77 0.87 -12.51 0.69
C THR A 77 0.66 -12.98 2.13
N GLY A 78 -0.19 -13.98 2.36
CA GLY A 78 -0.41 -14.53 3.69
C GLY A 78 0.86 -15.10 4.35
N LEU A 79 1.76 -15.71 3.56
CA LEU A 79 2.99 -16.36 4.07
C LEU A 79 4.24 -16.11 3.21
N ALA A 80 4.22 -15.15 2.27
CA ALA A 80 5.41 -14.77 1.51
C ALA A 80 5.55 -13.26 1.37
N CYS A 81 6.77 -12.80 1.14
CA CYS A 81 7.10 -11.40 0.93
C CYS A 81 7.85 -11.23 -0.40
N ALA A 82 7.65 -10.07 -1.03
CA ALA A 82 8.33 -9.62 -2.23
C ALA A 82 8.85 -8.19 -1.99
N LEU A 83 10.17 -8.04 -2.01
CA LEU A 83 10.86 -6.76 -1.87
C LEU A 83 11.34 -6.30 -3.24
N TYR A 84 11.12 -5.04 -3.58
CA TYR A 84 11.57 -4.46 -4.83
C TYR A 84 11.85 -2.97 -4.69
N VAL A 85 12.63 -2.45 -5.62
CA VAL A 85 12.76 -1.01 -5.85
C VAL A 85 12.23 -0.72 -7.24
N LYS A 86 11.50 0.39 -7.41
CA LYS A 86 10.90 0.76 -8.69
C LYS A 86 11.95 0.82 -9.80
N GLY A 87 11.72 0.08 -10.89
CA GLY A 87 12.66 -0.02 -12.01
C GLY A 87 13.80 -1.03 -11.81
N THR A 88 13.73 -1.86 -10.77
CA THR A 88 14.72 -2.92 -10.48
C THR A 88 14.09 -4.31 -10.48
N GLY A 89 14.83 -5.33 -10.01
CA GLY A 89 14.33 -6.68 -9.83
C GLY A 89 13.60 -6.88 -8.51
N VAL A 90 13.13 -8.11 -8.29
CA VAL A 90 12.40 -8.52 -7.08
C VAL A 90 13.17 -9.61 -6.34
N VAL A 91 13.18 -9.54 -5.01
CA VAL A 91 13.61 -10.63 -4.13
C VAL A 91 12.41 -11.12 -3.33
N THR A 92 12.21 -12.44 -3.31
CA THR A 92 11.09 -13.08 -2.61
C THR A 92 11.59 -14.06 -1.56
N TRP A 93 10.83 -14.21 -0.47
CA TRP A 93 11.09 -15.19 0.59
C TRP A 93 9.79 -15.57 1.34
N GLY A 94 9.84 -16.64 2.14
CA GLY A 94 8.69 -17.19 2.87
C GLY A 94 8.29 -18.59 2.39
N ASP A 95 6.99 -18.93 2.48
CA ASP A 95 6.45 -20.21 2.02
C ASP A 95 6.30 -20.25 0.48
N PRO A 96 6.95 -21.20 -0.22
CA PRO A 96 6.87 -21.32 -1.68
C PRO A 96 5.44 -21.41 -2.23
N ARG A 97 4.51 -22.01 -1.48
CA ARG A 97 3.09 -22.15 -1.89
C ARG A 97 2.35 -20.82 -1.93
N TYR A 98 2.92 -19.78 -1.33
CA TYR A 98 2.36 -18.44 -1.22
C TYR A 98 3.11 -17.41 -2.09
N GLY A 99 3.97 -17.87 -3.01
CA GLY A 99 4.72 -17.01 -3.93
C GLY A 99 6.11 -16.61 -3.45
N ALA A 100 6.67 -17.28 -2.45
CA ALA A 100 8.06 -17.06 -2.03
C ALA A 100 9.11 -17.60 -3.02
N ASP A 101 8.71 -18.45 -3.96
CA ASP A 101 9.61 -18.94 -5.02
C ASP A 101 9.33 -18.20 -6.32
N SER A 102 10.06 -17.11 -6.57
CA SER A 102 10.02 -16.37 -7.83
C SER A 102 11.01 -16.89 -8.89
N ARG A 103 11.80 -17.95 -8.61
CA ARG A 103 12.82 -18.47 -9.56
C ARG A 103 12.25 -18.77 -10.95
N PRO A 104 11.04 -19.34 -11.12
CA PRO A 104 10.48 -19.62 -12.45
C PRO A 104 10.25 -18.37 -13.32
N VAL A 105 10.07 -17.20 -12.70
CA VAL A 105 9.76 -15.93 -13.39
C VAL A 105 10.84 -14.87 -13.17
N GLN A 106 11.95 -15.21 -12.51
CA GLN A 106 12.96 -14.24 -12.06
C GLN A 106 13.56 -13.44 -13.22
N GLU A 107 13.73 -14.07 -14.39
CA GLU A 107 14.25 -13.39 -15.57
C GLU A 107 13.27 -12.37 -16.17
N GLN A 108 11.96 -12.53 -15.92
CA GLN A 108 10.90 -11.64 -16.38
C GLN A 108 10.66 -10.49 -15.40
N LEU A 109 10.96 -10.68 -14.10
CA LEU A 109 10.83 -9.67 -13.05
C LEU A 109 11.96 -8.63 -13.12
N ARG A 110 12.08 -7.96 -14.26
CA ARG A 110 13.00 -6.84 -14.49
C ARG A 110 12.20 -5.57 -14.57
N ARG A 111 12.73 -4.50 -13.98
CA ARG A 111 12.15 -3.15 -14.03
C ARG A 111 10.73 -3.06 -13.48
N VAL A 112 10.47 -3.81 -12.42
CA VAL A 112 9.17 -3.84 -11.74
C VAL A 112 8.79 -2.44 -11.25
N GLN A 113 7.60 -1.99 -11.59
CA GLN A 113 7.06 -0.69 -11.21
C GLN A 113 6.16 -0.80 -9.97
N ARG A 114 5.38 -1.86 -9.87
CA ARG A 114 4.46 -2.12 -8.75
C ARG A 114 4.22 -3.62 -8.61
N ILE A 115 4.05 -4.09 -7.38
CA ILE A 115 3.56 -5.45 -7.10
C ILE A 115 2.25 -5.37 -6.32
N GLN A 116 1.22 -6.06 -6.82
CA GLN A 116 -0.01 -6.32 -6.08
C GLN A 116 -0.02 -7.77 -5.60
N ALA A 117 -0.51 -8.02 -4.39
CA ALA A 117 -0.58 -9.36 -3.80
C ALA A 117 -2.04 -9.77 -3.51
N SER A 118 -2.34 -11.05 -3.75
CA SER A 118 -3.48 -11.76 -3.17
C SER A 118 -3.05 -12.48 -1.89
N THR A 119 -3.87 -13.36 -1.31
CA THR A 119 -3.46 -14.16 -0.14
C THR A 119 -2.35 -15.15 -0.45
N GLN A 120 -2.17 -15.58 -1.72
CA GLN A 120 -1.19 -16.63 -2.08
C GLN A 120 -0.42 -16.40 -3.39
N ALA A 121 -0.63 -15.27 -4.07
CA ALA A 121 0.02 -14.96 -5.34
C ALA A 121 0.37 -13.48 -5.45
N PHE A 122 1.27 -13.17 -6.37
CA PHE A 122 1.69 -11.83 -6.70
C PHE A 122 1.47 -11.55 -8.19
N ALA A 123 1.24 -10.28 -8.51
CA ALA A 123 1.21 -9.74 -9.86
C ALA A 123 2.07 -8.47 -9.92
N ALA A 124 3.11 -8.48 -10.73
CA ALA A 124 4.02 -7.35 -10.94
C ALA A 124 3.69 -6.64 -12.25
N ILE A 125 3.52 -5.32 -12.20
CA ILE A 125 3.48 -4.44 -13.38
C ILE A 125 4.91 -4.03 -13.71
N LEU A 126 5.34 -4.24 -14.96
CA LEU A 126 6.67 -3.88 -15.46
C LEU A 126 6.69 -2.45 -16.05
N ASP A 127 7.85 -1.98 -16.51
CA ASP A 127 8.01 -0.64 -17.11
C ASP A 127 7.42 -0.51 -18.52
N ASP A 128 7.18 -1.64 -19.19
CA ASP A 128 6.49 -1.75 -20.48
C ASP A 128 4.97 -1.94 -20.32
N ASP A 129 4.44 -1.74 -19.11
CA ASP A 129 3.05 -1.94 -18.72
C ASP A 129 2.52 -3.38 -18.90
N SER A 130 3.40 -4.37 -19.06
CA SER A 130 3.03 -5.79 -19.02
C SER A 130 2.97 -6.33 -17.59
N VAL A 131 2.37 -7.51 -17.41
CA VAL A 131 2.19 -8.14 -16.10
C VAL A 131 2.82 -9.52 -16.03
N VAL A 132 3.62 -9.74 -14.98
CA VAL A 132 4.17 -11.05 -14.61
C VAL A 132 3.50 -11.51 -13.31
N THR A 133 2.99 -12.74 -13.30
CA THR A 133 2.34 -13.34 -12.12
C THR A 133 3.12 -14.54 -11.61
N TRP A 134 3.07 -14.80 -10.30
CA TRP A 134 3.64 -16.00 -9.69
C TRP A 134 2.99 -16.33 -8.33
N GLY A 135 3.26 -17.52 -7.82
CA GLY A 135 2.66 -18.06 -6.60
C GLY A 135 1.63 -19.13 -6.89
N SER A 136 0.63 -19.28 -6.01
CA SER A 136 -0.41 -20.31 -6.16
C SER A 136 -1.21 -20.08 -7.46
N PRO A 137 -1.24 -21.04 -8.41
CA PRO A 137 -1.97 -20.90 -9.67
C PRO A 137 -3.46 -20.60 -9.46
N GLU A 138 -4.09 -21.28 -8.50
CA GLU A 138 -5.52 -21.12 -8.17
C GLU A 138 -5.83 -19.75 -7.59
N ALA A 139 -4.84 -19.08 -6.97
CA ALA A 139 -5.00 -17.75 -6.38
C ALA A 139 -4.59 -16.61 -7.34
N GLY A 140 -4.48 -16.90 -8.63
CA GLY A 140 -4.10 -15.94 -9.68
C GLY A 140 -2.60 -15.85 -9.96
N GLY A 141 -1.81 -16.79 -9.47
CA GLY A 141 -0.39 -16.93 -9.81
C GLY A 141 -0.12 -17.48 -11.23
N ASP A 142 -1.17 -17.88 -11.95
CA ASP A 142 -1.12 -18.25 -13.37
C ASP A 142 -2.07 -17.35 -14.17
N SER A 143 -1.50 -16.46 -14.99
CA SER A 143 -2.24 -15.56 -15.88
C SER A 143 -2.21 -15.96 -17.36
N ARG A 144 -1.76 -17.17 -17.71
CA ARG A 144 -1.56 -17.59 -19.12
C ARG A 144 -2.80 -17.47 -19.99
N GLN A 145 -3.99 -17.65 -19.43
CA GLN A 145 -5.26 -17.54 -20.17
C GLN A 145 -5.60 -16.12 -20.60
N VAL A 146 -5.04 -15.11 -19.93
CA VAL A 146 -5.29 -13.68 -20.19
C VAL A 146 -4.02 -12.91 -20.54
N LEU A 147 -2.88 -13.60 -20.72
CA LEU A 147 -1.57 -12.99 -20.89
C LEU A 147 -1.53 -11.98 -22.06
N GLU A 148 -2.15 -12.31 -23.18
CA GLU A 148 -2.22 -11.43 -24.36
C GLU A 148 -3.03 -10.15 -24.11
N GLN A 149 -3.92 -10.15 -23.10
CA GLN A 149 -4.73 -9.00 -22.71
C GLN A 149 -4.04 -8.16 -21.62
N LEU A 150 -3.08 -8.73 -20.88
CA LEU A 150 -2.33 -8.04 -19.82
C LEU A 150 -1.18 -7.21 -20.39
N THR A 151 -1.52 -6.34 -21.35
CA THR A 151 -0.64 -5.32 -21.92
C THR A 151 -1.22 -3.95 -21.59
N GLN A 152 -0.38 -2.93 -21.42
CA GLN A 152 -0.84 -1.57 -21.11
C GLN A 152 -1.66 -1.53 -19.80
N VAL A 153 -1.20 -2.25 -18.77
CA VAL A 153 -1.85 -2.33 -17.46
C VAL A 153 -1.49 -1.10 -16.62
N ARG A 154 -2.53 -0.33 -16.23
CA ARG A 154 -2.38 0.87 -15.39
C ARG A 154 -2.36 0.55 -13.90
N GLN A 155 -3.23 -0.37 -13.47
CA GLN A 155 -3.42 -0.69 -12.06
C GLN A 155 -3.92 -2.13 -11.93
N ILE A 156 -3.51 -2.80 -10.86
CA ILE A 156 -4.05 -4.11 -10.45
C ILE A 156 -4.65 -3.97 -9.05
N GLN A 157 -5.78 -4.64 -8.84
CA GLN A 157 -6.35 -4.90 -7.53
C GLN A 157 -6.51 -6.40 -7.32
N ALA A 158 -6.53 -6.82 -6.06
CA ALA A 158 -6.63 -8.23 -5.69
C ALA A 158 -7.70 -8.47 -4.63
N THR A 159 -8.43 -9.58 -4.77
CA THR A 159 -9.15 -10.23 -3.66
C THR A 159 -8.22 -11.26 -3.01
N SER A 160 -8.74 -12.13 -2.15
CA SER A 160 -7.93 -13.20 -1.54
C SER A 160 -7.32 -14.16 -2.59
N SER A 161 -8.00 -14.42 -3.71
CA SER A 161 -7.61 -15.45 -4.68
C SER A 161 -7.79 -15.05 -6.15
N ALA A 162 -8.07 -13.78 -6.43
CA ALA A 162 -8.21 -13.28 -7.80
C ALA A 162 -7.65 -11.88 -7.96
N PHE A 163 -7.44 -11.48 -9.22
CA PHE A 163 -6.96 -10.16 -9.60
C PHE A 163 -7.86 -9.52 -10.65
N ALA A 164 -7.89 -8.20 -10.65
CA ALA A 164 -8.51 -7.36 -11.66
C ALA A 164 -7.53 -6.25 -12.07
N ALA A 165 -7.19 -6.19 -13.35
CA ALA A 165 -6.34 -5.17 -13.95
C ALA A 165 -7.19 -4.13 -14.69
N ILE A 166 -6.93 -2.85 -14.46
CA ILE A 166 -7.42 -1.75 -15.29
C ILE A 166 -6.37 -1.45 -16.35
N LEU A 167 -6.74 -1.53 -17.63
CA LEU A 167 -5.87 -1.20 -18.76
C LEU A 167 -5.84 0.31 -19.03
N LEU A 168 -4.90 0.79 -19.86
CA LEU A 168 -4.80 2.21 -20.24
C LEU A 168 -6.02 2.70 -21.04
N ASP A 169 -6.71 1.82 -21.75
CA ASP A 169 -7.99 2.11 -22.43
C ASP A 169 -9.20 2.12 -21.49
N ALA A 170 -8.96 1.97 -20.17
CA ALA A 170 -9.95 1.91 -19.10
C ALA A 170 -10.90 0.71 -19.17
N SER A 171 -10.54 -0.36 -19.89
CA SER A 171 -11.18 -1.68 -19.77
C SER A 171 -10.60 -2.49 -18.61
N VAL A 172 -11.27 -3.60 -18.25
CA VAL A 172 -10.86 -4.47 -17.14
C VAL A 172 -10.64 -5.91 -17.59
N VAL A 173 -9.53 -6.49 -17.16
CA VAL A 173 -9.18 -7.91 -17.33
C VAL A 173 -9.10 -8.56 -15.95
N THR A 174 -9.71 -9.73 -15.76
CA THR A 174 -9.67 -10.47 -14.49
C THR A 174 -9.09 -11.87 -14.67
N TRP A 175 -8.44 -12.39 -13.63
CA TRP A 175 -7.96 -13.77 -13.59
C TRP A 175 -7.85 -14.29 -12.14
N GLY A 176 -7.61 -15.60 -12.00
CA GLY A 176 -7.60 -16.32 -10.72
C GLY A 176 -8.90 -17.07 -10.46
N ASP A 177 -9.19 -17.35 -9.19
CA ASP A 177 -10.36 -18.16 -8.81
C ASP A 177 -11.68 -17.44 -9.18
N PRO A 178 -12.55 -18.05 -10.01
CA PRO A 178 -13.85 -17.49 -10.38
C PRO A 178 -14.76 -17.20 -9.17
N TYR A 179 -14.70 -18.00 -8.10
CA TYR A 179 -15.49 -17.78 -6.88
C TYR A 179 -15.05 -16.53 -6.10
N TYR A 180 -13.83 -16.04 -6.35
CA TYR A 180 -13.28 -14.84 -5.74
C TYR A 180 -13.26 -13.64 -6.71
N GLY A 181 -13.99 -13.73 -7.83
CA GLY A 181 -14.09 -12.67 -8.83
C GLY A 181 -13.07 -12.74 -9.96
N GLY A 182 -12.39 -13.88 -10.14
CA GLY A 182 -11.39 -14.10 -11.21
C GLY A 182 -11.97 -14.21 -12.62
N SER A 183 -13.29 -14.12 -12.78
CA SER A 183 -13.96 -14.14 -14.09
C SER A 183 -14.99 -13.01 -14.21
N SER A 184 -14.76 -12.10 -15.16
CA SER A 184 -15.67 -11.00 -15.51
C SER A 184 -16.24 -11.09 -16.92
N ARG A 185 -16.13 -12.25 -17.58
CA ARG A 185 -16.49 -12.43 -19.00
C ARG A 185 -17.92 -11.95 -19.36
N HIS A 186 -18.88 -12.15 -18.46
CA HIS A 186 -20.28 -11.74 -18.66
C HIS A 186 -20.52 -10.23 -18.50
N LEU A 187 -19.51 -9.49 -18.03
CA LEU A 187 -19.58 -8.05 -17.72
C LEU A 187 -18.68 -7.22 -18.62
N GLN A 188 -18.10 -7.81 -19.67
CA GLN A 188 -17.10 -7.15 -20.51
C GLN A 188 -17.61 -5.85 -21.16
N GLU A 189 -18.90 -5.80 -21.54
CA GLU A 189 -19.53 -4.59 -22.08
C GLU A 189 -19.78 -3.50 -21.01
N GLN A 190 -19.87 -3.89 -19.73
CA GLN A 190 -20.10 -2.98 -18.61
C GLN A 190 -18.79 -2.45 -18.01
N LEU A 191 -17.72 -3.25 -18.07
CA LEU A 191 -16.39 -2.91 -17.54
C LEU A 191 -15.56 -2.08 -18.51
N VAL A 192 -16.15 -0.96 -18.94
CA VAL A 192 -15.53 0.06 -19.81
C VAL A 192 -15.54 1.42 -19.12
N ASN A 193 -14.55 2.25 -19.43
CA ASN A 193 -14.33 3.56 -18.80
C ASN A 193 -14.14 3.46 -17.28
N VAL A 194 -13.51 2.38 -16.79
CA VAL A 194 -13.24 2.16 -15.37
C VAL A 194 -12.08 3.03 -14.90
N CYS A 195 -12.30 3.83 -13.87
CA CYS A 195 -11.27 4.69 -13.29
C CYS A 195 -10.70 4.13 -11.98
N GLN A 196 -11.46 3.33 -11.23
CA GLN A 196 -11.03 2.75 -9.96
C GLN A 196 -11.67 1.37 -9.76
N ILE A 197 -10.92 0.45 -9.15
CA ILE A 197 -11.45 -0.82 -8.62
C ILE A 197 -11.17 -0.87 -7.12
N GLN A 198 -12.14 -1.35 -6.36
CA GLN A 198 -11.97 -1.77 -4.97
C GLN A 198 -12.32 -3.24 -4.81
N ALA A 199 -11.73 -3.88 -3.81
CA ALA A 199 -11.91 -5.30 -3.55
C ALA A 199 -12.28 -5.54 -2.09
N THR A 200 -13.18 -6.51 -1.87
CA THR A 200 -13.35 -7.19 -0.58
C THR A 200 -12.54 -8.50 -0.61
N TYR A 201 -12.79 -9.41 0.32
CA TYR A 201 -12.10 -10.70 0.37
C TYR A 201 -12.40 -11.60 -0.84
N CYS A 202 -13.59 -11.51 -1.44
CA CYS A 202 -14.03 -12.36 -2.57
C CYS A 202 -14.78 -11.61 -3.70
N ALA A 203 -14.87 -10.28 -3.64
CA ALA A 203 -15.62 -9.51 -4.62
C ALA A 203 -14.92 -8.21 -5.01
N PHE A 204 -15.33 -7.66 -6.14
CA PHE A 204 -14.83 -6.39 -6.67
C PHE A 204 -15.98 -5.43 -6.94
N ALA A 205 -15.66 -4.14 -6.88
CA ALA A 205 -16.51 -3.04 -7.32
C ALA A 205 -15.69 -2.09 -8.21
N ALA A 206 -16.10 -1.92 -9.46
CA ALA A 206 -15.51 -0.98 -10.40
C ALA A 206 -16.32 0.32 -10.43
N LEU A 207 -15.64 1.44 -10.22
CA LEU A 207 -16.15 2.78 -10.45
C LEU A 207 -15.84 3.21 -11.88
N ARG A 208 -16.87 3.59 -12.64
CA ARG A 208 -16.77 4.11 -13.99
C ARG A 208 -16.66 5.63 -13.97
N SER A 209 -16.12 6.22 -15.04
CA SER A 209 -15.93 7.67 -15.17
C SER A 209 -17.23 8.47 -15.19
N ASP A 210 -18.38 7.84 -15.47
CA ASP A 210 -19.72 8.43 -15.38
C ASP A 210 -20.31 8.39 -13.96
N GLY A 211 -19.56 7.89 -12.98
CA GLY A 211 -19.97 7.75 -11.59
C GLY A 211 -20.87 6.54 -11.32
N SER A 212 -21.07 5.63 -12.28
CA SER A 212 -21.77 4.36 -12.04
C SER A 212 -20.83 3.28 -11.50
N VAL A 213 -21.42 2.28 -10.81
CA VAL A 213 -20.67 1.16 -10.22
C VAL A 213 -21.13 -0.16 -10.84
N VAL A 214 -20.16 -1.04 -11.10
CA VAL A 214 -20.37 -2.44 -11.52
C VAL A 214 -19.69 -3.35 -10.51
N THR A 215 -20.41 -4.35 -9.98
CA THR A 215 -19.89 -5.30 -9.00
C THR A 215 -19.84 -6.72 -9.55
N TRP A 216 -18.89 -7.53 -9.07
CA TRP A 216 -18.80 -8.96 -9.40
C TRP A 216 -18.03 -9.74 -8.34
N GLY A 217 -18.06 -11.07 -8.44
CA GLY A 217 -17.50 -12.00 -7.46
C GLY A 217 -18.59 -12.57 -6.55
N ASP A 218 -18.21 -13.00 -5.35
CA ASP A 218 -19.14 -13.66 -4.43
C ASP A 218 -20.21 -12.68 -3.88
N PRO A 219 -21.52 -12.94 -4.08
CA PRO A 219 -22.59 -12.08 -3.58
C PRO A 219 -22.56 -11.86 -2.06
N GLY A 220 -22.20 -12.87 -1.28
CA GLY A 220 -22.10 -12.80 0.19
C GLY A 220 -20.95 -11.92 0.69
N TYR A 221 -20.05 -11.51 -0.22
CA TYR A 221 -18.94 -10.60 0.04
C TYR A 221 -19.10 -9.25 -0.68
N GLY A 222 -20.30 -8.95 -1.19
CA GLY A 222 -20.61 -7.68 -1.86
C GLY A 222 -20.46 -7.71 -3.38
N GLY A 223 -20.33 -8.89 -4.00
CA GLY A 223 -20.30 -9.06 -5.46
C GLY A 223 -21.63 -8.75 -6.14
N ASP A 224 -22.72 -8.68 -5.38
CA ASP A 224 -24.05 -8.28 -5.84
C ASP A 224 -24.47 -6.95 -5.18
N SER A 225 -24.82 -5.98 -6.02
CA SER A 225 -25.29 -4.64 -5.63
C SER A 225 -26.68 -4.32 -6.19
N TRP A 226 -27.41 -5.32 -6.71
CA TRP A 226 -28.69 -5.15 -7.40
C TRP A 226 -29.70 -4.28 -6.62
N GLU A 227 -29.87 -4.54 -5.33
CA GLU A 227 -30.81 -3.82 -4.45
C GLU A 227 -30.52 -2.33 -4.32
N VAL A 228 -29.26 -1.92 -4.53
CA VAL A 228 -28.83 -0.52 -4.42
C VAL A 228 -28.37 0.07 -5.75
N GLN A 229 -28.46 -0.67 -6.86
CA GLN A 229 -27.90 -0.27 -8.16
C GLN A 229 -28.43 1.09 -8.64
N ALA A 230 -29.71 1.39 -8.39
CA ALA A 230 -30.32 2.68 -8.76
C ALA A 230 -29.74 3.88 -7.96
N GLN A 231 -29.19 3.62 -6.77
CA GLN A 231 -28.56 4.62 -5.90
C GLN A 231 -27.06 4.77 -6.20
N LEU A 232 -26.43 3.77 -6.84
CA LEU A 232 -25.01 3.80 -7.23
C LEU A 232 -24.80 4.59 -8.53
N CYS A 233 -25.32 5.82 -8.54
CA CYS A 233 -25.09 6.82 -9.56
C CYS A 233 -24.37 8.03 -8.95
N GLN A 234 -23.53 8.72 -9.73
CA GLN A 234 -22.72 9.83 -9.23
C GLN A 234 -21.83 9.44 -8.03
N VAL A 235 -21.31 8.22 -8.00
CA VAL A 235 -20.31 7.80 -7.03
C VAL A 235 -18.99 8.48 -7.35
N ARG A 236 -18.30 8.96 -6.30
CA ARG A 236 -16.95 9.56 -6.42
C ARG A 236 -15.86 8.72 -5.78
N GLN A 237 -16.19 7.90 -4.79
CA GLN A 237 -15.23 7.05 -4.08
C GLN A 237 -15.92 5.80 -3.56
N ILE A 238 -15.24 4.66 -3.66
CA ILE A 238 -15.63 3.40 -3.04
C ILE A 238 -14.59 3.04 -1.97
N SER A 239 -15.07 2.54 -0.84
CA SER A 239 -14.28 1.94 0.24
C SER A 239 -14.81 0.55 0.55
N ALA A 240 -13.97 -0.33 1.08
CA ALA A 240 -14.33 -1.72 1.34
C ALA A 240 -13.86 -2.17 2.74
N THR A 241 -14.69 -2.98 3.40
CA THR A 241 -14.26 -3.86 4.49
C THR A 241 -13.92 -5.24 3.90
N GLN A 242 -13.70 -6.24 4.74
CA GLN A 242 -13.42 -7.60 4.27
C GLN A 242 -14.60 -8.20 3.47
N THR A 243 -15.85 -7.76 3.69
CA THR A 243 -17.02 -8.39 3.06
C THR A 243 -18.15 -7.41 2.70
N ALA A 244 -17.91 -6.09 2.72
CA ALA A 244 -18.90 -5.07 2.39
C ALA A 244 -18.24 -3.85 1.75
N PHE A 245 -19.04 -3.06 1.06
CA PHE A 245 -18.62 -1.82 0.39
C PHE A 245 -19.44 -0.62 0.89
N ALA A 246 -18.82 0.55 0.84
CA ALA A 246 -19.46 1.84 1.05
C ALA A 246 -19.02 2.81 -0.05
N ALA A 247 -19.99 3.42 -0.73
CA ALA A 247 -19.78 4.41 -1.78
C ALA A 247 -20.15 5.80 -1.29
N ILE A 248 -19.26 6.78 -1.49
CA ILE A 248 -19.55 8.20 -1.29
C ILE A 248 -20.04 8.76 -2.62
N LEU A 249 -21.21 9.40 -2.61
CA LEU A 249 -21.79 10.09 -3.75
C LEU A 249 -21.27 11.53 -3.86
N HIS A 250 -21.45 12.16 -5.02
CA HIS A 250 -21.04 13.56 -5.24
C HIS A 250 -21.76 14.56 -4.32
N ASP A 251 -22.95 14.22 -3.82
CA ASP A 251 -23.70 15.04 -2.85
C ASP A 251 -23.24 14.82 -1.39
N GLY A 252 -22.26 13.96 -1.17
CA GLY A 252 -21.73 13.62 0.15
C GLY A 252 -22.59 12.63 0.94
N THR A 253 -23.61 12.01 0.34
CA THR A 253 -24.33 10.88 0.94
C THR A 253 -23.57 9.56 0.75
N VAL A 254 -23.96 8.53 1.51
CA VAL A 254 -23.31 7.21 1.46
C VAL A 254 -24.33 6.11 1.16
N VAL A 255 -23.96 5.22 0.25
CA VAL A 255 -24.69 3.97 -0.06
C VAL A 255 -23.81 2.78 0.31
N THR A 256 -24.38 1.78 0.98
CA THR A 256 -23.65 0.59 1.44
C THR A 256 -24.29 -0.69 0.91
N TRP A 257 -23.49 -1.73 0.69
CA TRP A 257 -23.96 -3.06 0.31
C TRP A 257 -22.97 -4.16 0.72
N GLY A 258 -23.39 -5.42 0.60
CA GLY A 258 -22.65 -6.59 1.07
C GLY A 258 -23.13 -7.04 2.46
N LYS A 259 -22.27 -7.73 3.22
CA LYS A 259 -22.67 -8.34 4.49
C LYS A 259 -23.01 -7.29 5.55
N SER A 260 -24.21 -7.36 6.13
CA SER A 260 -24.72 -6.43 7.16
C SER A 260 -23.76 -6.27 8.33
N GLU A 261 -23.31 -7.38 8.91
CA GLU A 261 -22.40 -7.42 10.07
C GLU A 261 -21.03 -6.76 9.82
N SER A 262 -20.66 -6.58 8.55
CA SER A 262 -19.41 -5.94 8.14
C SER A 262 -19.60 -4.51 7.62
N GLY A 263 -20.77 -3.90 7.88
CA GLY A 263 -21.10 -2.54 7.46
C GLY A 263 -21.83 -2.42 6.13
N GLY A 264 -22.34 -3.53 5.57
CA GLY A 264 -23.17 -3.52 4.36
C GLY A 264 -24.55 -2.88 4.56
N ASP A 265 -25.02 -2.81 5.82
CA ASP A 265 -26.24 -2.09 6.20
C ASP A 265 -25.87 -0.86 7.06
N SER A 266 -26.20 0.32 6.56
CA SER A 266 -26.02 1.61 7.21
C SER A 266 -27.34 2.29 7.61
N SER A 267 -28.46 1.56 7.55
CA SER A 267 -29.81 2.10 7.78
C SER A 267 -29.97 2.85 9.11
N GLN A 268 -29.34 2.36 10.19
CA GLN A 268 -29.38 2.96 11.52
C GLN A 268 -28.71 4.34 11.60
N VAL A 269 -27.72 4.59 10.76
CA VAL A 269 -26.94 5.85 10.74
C VAL A 269 -27.19 6.68 9.48
N ARG A 270 -28.10 6.26 8.60
CA ARG A 270 -28.35 6.86 7.28
C ARG A 270 -28.55 8.38 7.33
N GLN A 271 -29.29 8.88 8.32
CA GLN A 271 -29.56 10.31 8.47
C GLN A 271 -28.31 11.13 8.83
N GLN A 272 -27.30 10.49 9.40
CA GLN A 272 -26.02 11.10 9.78
C GLN A 272 -24.99 11.05 8.66
N LEU A 273 -25.13 10.11 7.71
CA LEU A 273 -24.25 9.92 6.56
C LEU A 273 -24.53 10.93 5.43
N THR A 274 -24.37 12.20 5.77
CA THR A 274 -24.49 13.35 4.87
C THR A 274 -23.24 14.23 5.00
N GLN A 275 -22.85 14.89 3.90
CA GLN A 275 -21.62 15.69 3.83
C GLN A 275 -20.39 14.86 4.23
N VAL A 276 -20.34 13.60 3.82
CA VAL A 276 -19.21 12.70 4.06
C VAL A 276 -18.10 13.02 3.06
N CYS A 277 -16.90 13.28 3.58
CA CYS A 277 -15.73 13.59 2.77
C CYS A 277 -14.74 12.42 2.65
N ALA A 278 -14.70 11.52 3.62
CA ALA A 278 -13.84 10.34 3.61
C ALA A 278 -14.49 9.17 4.37
N ILE A 279 -14.19 7.95 3.95
CA ILE A 279 -14.55 6.72 4.65
C ILE A 279 -13.28 5.91 4.89
N HIS A 280 -13.13 5.43 6.12
CA HIS A 280 -12.08 4.51 6.54
C HIS A 280 -12.72 3.19 7.00
N ALA A 281 -11.99 2.09 6.89
CA ALA A 281 -12.50 0.76 7.20
C ALA A 281 -11.52 -0.03 8.06
N THR A 282 -12.05 -0.79 9.03
CA THR A 282 -11.39 -1.99 9.57
C THR A 282 -11.78 -3.20 8.72
N ARG A 283 -11.50 -4.43 9.17
CA ARG A 283 -11.99 -5.63 8.47
C ARG A 283 -13.50 -5.73 8.42
N THR A 284 -14.24 -5.12 9.33
CA THR A 284 -15.70 -5.34 9.45
C THR A 284 -16.48 -4.10 9.90
N ALA A 285 -15.86 -2.93 9.94
CA ALA A 285 -16.53 -1.69 10.32
C ALA A 285 -16.05 -0.52 9.47
N PHE A 286 -16.87 0.51 9.38
CA PHE A 286 -16.56 1.76 8.71
C PHE A 286 -16.62 2.94 9.68
N ALA A 287 -15.80 3.95 9.40
CA ALA A 287 -15.83 5.26 10.03
C ALA A 287 -15.83 6.34 8.93
N ALA A 288 -16.89 7.14 8.87
CA ALA A 288 -17.02 8.26 7.94
C ALA A 288 -16.64 9.58 8.62
N ILE A 289 -15.73 10.33 8.00
CA ILE A 289 -15.44 11.72 8.37
C ILE A 289 -16.39 12.62 7.59
N ARG A 290 -17.10 13.50 8.30
CA ARG A 290 -17.96 14.52 7.72
C ARG A 290 -17.19 15.82 7.52
N GLU A 291 -17.68 16.69 6.63
CA GLU A 291 -17.07 18.00 6.33
C GLU A 291 -16.87 18.90 7.55
N ASN A 292 -17.71 18.74 8.58
CA ASN A 292 -17.59 19.46 9.85
C ASN A 292 -16.57 18.84 10.83
N GLY A 293 -15.84 17.80 10.42
CA GLY A 293 -14.85 17.08 11.22
C GLY A 293 -15.44 16.13 12.27
N THR A 294 -16.74 15.84 12.24
CA THR A 294 -17.36 14.80 13.08
C THR A 294 -17.27 13.43 12.41
N VAL A 295 -17.32 12.37 13.22
CA VAL A 295 -17.24 10.99 12.74
C VAL A 295 -18.55 10.24 12.99
N VAL A 296 -18.94 9.41 12.02
CA VAL A 296 -20.07 8.48 12.12
C VAL A 296 -19.53 7.07 11.86
N THR A 297 -19.83 6.11 12.73
CA THR A 297 -19.35 4.72 12.61
C THR A 297 -20.51 3.75 12.42
N TRP A 298 -20.26 2.63 11.72
CA TRP A 298 -21.20 1.52 11.58
C TRP A 298 -20.48 0.21 11.22
N GLY A 299 -21.21 -0.91 11.27
CA GLY A 299 -20.67 -2.27 11.11
C GLY A 299 -20.46 -2.96 12.45
N HIS A 300 -19.55 -3.93 12.52
CA HIS A 300 -19.38 -4.75 13.72
C HIS A 300 -18.98 -3.90 14.94
N PRO A 301 -19.79 -3.86 16.03
CA PRO A 301 -19.59 -2.93 17.14
C PRO A 301 -18.20 -3.03 17.78
N GLN A 302 -17.75 -4.26 18.10
CA GLN A 302 -16.46 -4.50 18.75
C GLN A 302 -15.24 -4.25 17.84
N ASN A 303 -15.45 -4.10 16.54
CA ASN A 303 -14.36 -3.89 15.57
C ASN A 303 -14.33 -2.43 15.07
N GLY A 304 -14.88 -1.50 15.85
CA GLY A 304 -14.90 -0.07 15.58
C GLY A 304 -16.22 0.47 15.00
N GLY A 305 -17.25 -0.37 14.84
CA GLY A 305 -18.57 0.03 14.36
C GLY A 305 -19.36 0.85 15.38
N ASP A 306 -19.02 0.72 16.66
CA ASP A 306 -19.58 1.51 17.76
C ASP A 306 -18.49 2.45 18.33
N SER A 307 -18.82 3.74 18.37
CA SER A 307 -17.97 4.81 18.90
C SER A 307 -18.67 5.63 19.98
N GLU A 308 -19.80 5.18 20.52
CA GLU A 308 -20.64 5.94 21.47
C GLU A 308 -19.83 6.46 22.68
N LEU A 309 -18.92 5.63 23.21
CA LEU A 309 -18.09 5.98 24.38
C LEU A 309 -17.09 7.12 24.12
N VAL A 310 -16.74 7.37 22.85
CA VAL A 310 -15.77 8.42 22.46
C VAL A 310 -16.38 9.46 21.53
N GLN A 311 -17.68 9.38 21.24
CA GLN A 311 -18.35 10.22 20.25
C GLN A 311 -18.19 11.72 20.52
N ASP A 312 -18.19 12.12 21.80
CA ASP A 312 -17.98 13.51 22.19
C ASP A 312 -16.56 14.03 21.92
N GLN A 313 -15.58 13.14 21.79
CA GLN A 313 -14.19 13.46 21.51
C GLN A 313 -13.89 13.48 20.00
N LEU A 314 -14.71 12.81 19.18
CA LEU A 314 -14.56 12.72 17.72
C LEU A 314 -15.06 13.99 17.01
N ARG A 315 -14.41 15.12 17.31
CA ARG A 315 -14.69 16.45 16.75
C ARG A 315 -13.42 17.02 16.14
N LEU A 316 -13.56 17.72 15.01
CA LEU A 316 -12.42 18.28 14.27
C LEU A 316 -11.39 17.21 13.84
N VAL A 317 -11.85 15.99 13.56
CA VAL A 317 -11.03 14.89 13.08
C VAL A 317 -10.45 15.24 11.72
N GLN A 318 -9.14 15.11 11.58
CA GLN A 318 -8.40 15.38 10.33
C GLN A 318 -8.10 14.08 9.57
N GLN A 319 -7.80 13.01 10.29
CA GLN A 319 -7.36 11.74 9.70
C GLN A 319 -7.77 10.57 10.58
N ILE A 320 -8.11 9.43 9.98
CA ILE A 320 -8.31 8.16 10.66
C ILE A 320 -7.32 7.13 10.10
N GLN A 321 -6.69 6.39 11.00
CA GLN A 321 -5.95 5.16 10.70
C GLN A 321 -6.70 3.96 11.29
N ALA A 322 -6.54 2.79 10.67
CA ALA A 322 -7.23 1.57 11.07
C ALA A 322 -6.25 0.40 11.19
N THR A 323 -6.49 -0.46 12.19
CA THR A 323 -6.01 -1.84 12.23
C THR A 323 -7.12 -2.77 11.73
N ASP A 324 -6.95 -4.08 11.86
CA ASP A 324 -7.98 -5.04 11.49
C ASP A 324 -9.29 -4.86 12.26
N LYS A 325 -9.27 -4.28 13.47
CA LYS A 325 -10.45 -4.15 14.35
C LYS A 325 -10.51 -2.88 15.20
N ALA A 326 -9.59 -1.93 15.02
CA ALA A 326 -9.61 -0.68 15.78
C ALA A 326 -9.32 0.51 14.88
N PHE A 327 -9.77 1.68 15.32
CA PHE A 327 -9.50 2.96 14.69
C PHE A 327 -8.74 3.88 15.64
N ALA A 328 -7.95 4.78 15.05
CA ALA A 328 -7.29 5.87 15.72
C ALA A 328 -7.46 7.15 14.88
N ALA A 329 -8.12 8.16 15.45
CA ALA A 329 -8.39 9.44 14.82
C ALA A 329 -7.40 10.50 15.32
N ILE A 330 -6.75 11.23 14.41
CA ILE A 330 -5.95 12.42 14.72
C ILE A 330 -6.86 13.64 14.64
N LEU A 331 -6.94 14.40 15.73
CA LEU A 331 -7.72 15.64 15.82
C LEU A 331 -6.90 16.85 15.35
N ALA A 332 -7.56 17.98 15.11
CA ALA A 332 -6.92 19.23 14.69
C ALA A 332 -5.89 19.79 15.70
N ASP A 333 -5.97 19.42 16.97
CA ASP A 333 -5.00 19.76 18.02
C ASP A 333 -3.84 18.76 18.14
N ALA A 334 -3.73 17.84 17.18
CA ALA A 334 -2.75 16.76 17.14
C ALA A 334 -2.83 15.76 18.31
N SER A 335 -3.97 15.70 19.02
CA SER A 335 -4.29 14.59 19.92
C SER A 335 -4.87 13.40 19.14
N VAL A 336 -4.87 12.22 19.77
CA VAL A 336 -5.43 11.00 19.16
C VAL A 336 -6.52 10.40 20.03
N VAL A 337 -7.62 10.01 19.39
CA VAL A 337 -8.73 9.27 20.01
C VAL A 337 -8.80 7.89 19.38
N THR A 338 -8.88 6.83 20.18
CA THR A 338 -8.95 5.44 19.71
C THR A 338 -10.24 4.76 20.12
N TRP A 339 -10.72 3.81 19.30
CA TRP A 339 -11.86 2.96 19.62
C TRP A 339 -11.84 1.64 18.84
N GLY A 340 -12.71 0.69 19.22
CA GLY A 340 -12.76 -0.67 18.68
C GLY A 340 -12.11 -1.69 19.60
N ASP A 341 -11.54 -2.76 19.04
CA ASP A 341 -10.97 -3.87 19.81
C ASP A 341 -9.75 -3.40 20.61
N ALA A 342 -9.84 -3.48 21.94
CA ALA A 342 -8.80 -3.01 22.85
C ALA A 342 -7.44 -3.70 22.62
N HIS A 343 -7.45 -5.00 22.27
CA HIS A 343 -6.21 -5.76 22.03
C HIS A 343 -5.55 -5.38 20.71
N LEU A 344 -6.30 -4.88 19.72
CA LEU A 344 -5.77 -4.44 18.42
C LEU A 344 -5.65 -2.91 18.31
N GLY A 345 -5.54 -2.21 19.44
CA GLY A 345 -5.23 -0.78 19.49
C GLY A 345 -6.41 0.16 19.74
N GLY A 346 -7.60 -0.37 20.05
CA GLY A 346 -8.76 0.42 20.42
C GLY A 346 -8.63 1.13 21.78
N ASP A 347 -7.72 0.66 22.65
CA ASP A 347 -7.38 1.28 23.92
C ASP A 347 -5.97 1.89 23.88
N SER A 348 -5.91 3.21 24.04
CA SER A 348 -4.67 3.99 24.12
C SER A 348 -4.48 4.67 25.49
N SER A 349 -5.27 4.32 26.51
CA SER A 349 -5.25 4.98 27.82
C SER A 349 -3.90 4.89 28.56
N HIS A 350 -3.07 3.91 28.20
CA HIS A 350 -1.73 3.69 28.77
C HIS A 350 -0.61 4.48 28.07
N VAL A 351 -0.92 5.20 26.99
CA VAL A 351 0.05 5.97 26.21
C VAL A 351 -0.35 7.44 26.11
N GLN A 352 0.64 8.33 26.08
CA GLN A 352 0.39 9.76 25.91
C GLN A 352 0.44 10.13 24.44
N LEU A 353 -0.70 10.54 23.87
CA LEU A 353 -0.84 10.87 22.45
C LEU A 353 -1.22 12.35 22.28
N ALA A 354 -0.21 13.21 22.44
CA ALA A 354 -0.32 14.64 22.20
C ALA A 354 0.79 15.08 21.24
N HIS A 355 0.53 16.10 20.41
CA HIS A 355 1.48 16.58 19.42
C HIS A 355 1.91 15.49 18.43
N VAL A 356 0.96 14.66 18.00
CA VAL A 356 1.20 13.59 17.03
C VAL A 356 1.36 14.20 15.64
N ARG A 357 2.55 14.03 15.06
CA ARG A 357 2.89 14.47 13.70
C ARG A 357 2.56 13.41 12.65
N GLN A 358 2.72 12.14 13.00
CA GLN A 358 2.48 11.02 12.09
C GLN A 358 1.85 9.86 12.85
N LEU A 359 0.88 9.19 12.23
CA LEU A 359 0.26 7.97 12.73
C LEU A 359 0.26 6.92 11.63
N VAL A 360 0.75 5.72 11.96
CA VAL A 360 0.78 4.56 11.07
C VAL A 360 0.25 3.32 11.79
N SER A 361 -0.30 2.38 11.04
CA SER A 361 -0.85 1.14 11.58
C SER A 361 -0.32 -0.11 10.87
N THR A 362 -0.18 -1.17 11.63
CA THR A 362 -0.13 -2.55 11.11
C THR A 362 -1.52 -3.17 11.22
N TRP A 363 -1.69 -4.43 10.83
CA TRP A 363 -2.96 -5.13 11.03
C TRP A 363 -3.42 -5.23 12.50
N GLY A 364 -2.55 -5.04 13.50
CA GLY A 364 -2.90 -5.22 14.90
C GLY A 364 -2.35 -4.20 15.91
N ALA A 365 -1.62 -3.18 15.45
CA ALA A 365 -1.01 -2.17 16.32
C ALA A 365 -0.91 -0.81 15.61
N PHE A 366 -0.68 0.22 16.41
CA PHE A 366 -0.41 1.58 15.94
C PHE A 366 0.97 2.06 16.42
N ALA A 367 1.56 2.97 15.64
CA ALA A 367 2.74 3.74 16.01
C ALA A 367 2.49 5.22 15.69
N ALA A 368 2.76 6.09 16.66
CA ALA A 368 2.68 7.53 16.54
C ALA A 368 4.07 8.16 16.67
N LEU A 369 4.41 9.08 15.77
CA LEU A 369 5.57 9.94 15.86
C LEU A 369 5.13 11.29 16.45
N LEU A 370 5.69 11.65 17.60
CA LEU A 370 5.42 12.89 18.29
C LEU A 370 6.38 14.01 17.82
N ASP A 371 5.99 15.25 18.08
CA ASP A 371 6.91 16.38 17.99
C ASP A 371 8.15 16.15 18.88
N GLY A 372 9.33 16.39 18.32
CA GLY A 372 10.61 16.05 18.95
C GLY A 372 11.15 14.66 18.61
N GLY A 373 10.47 13.92 17.73
CA GLY A 373 10.99 12.66 17.15
C GLY A 373 10.67 11.41 17.95
N HIS A 374 10.04 11.53 19.13
CA HIS A 374 9.73 10.36 19.95
C HIS A 374 8.63 9.51 19.33
N VAL A 375 8.83 8.19 19.30
CA VAL A 375 7.85 7.23 18.79
C VAL A 375 7.17 6.50 19.94
N VAL A 376 5.84 6.44 19.89
CA VAL A 376 4.98 5.75 20.85
C VAL A 376 4.16 4.69 20.13
N THR A 377 4.06 3.50 20.70
CA THR A 377 3.38 2.33 20.11
C THR A 377 2.36 1.74 21.06
N TRP A 378 1.26 1.18 20.52
CA TRP A 378 0.25 0.47 21.31
C TRP A 378 -0.50 -0.56 20.46
N GLY A 379 -1.31 -1.40 21.12
CA GLY A 379 -2.02 -2.53 20.52
C GLY A 379 -1.26 -3.84 20.70
N ARG A 380 -1.45 -4.78 19.77
CA ARG A 380 -0.94 -6.15 19.92
C ARG A 380 0.59 -6.19 19.86
N ALA A 381 1.21 -6.78 20.88
CA ALA A 381 2.66 -6.78 21.07
C ALA A 381 3.43 -7.42 19.89
N ASP A 382 2.93 -8.55 19.40
CA ASP A 382 3.48 -9.27 18.25
C ASP A 382 3.29 -8.53 16.92
N CYS A 383 2.45 -7.49 16.86
CA CYS A 383 2.29 -6.62 15.69
C CYS A 383 3.08 -5.31 15.81
N GLY A 384 4.00 -5.22 16.77
CA GLY A 384 4.79 -4.02 17.06
C GLY A 384 4.15 -3.05 18.05
N GLY A 385 3.03 -3.42 18.68
CA GLY A 385 2.35 -2.63 19.71
C GLY A 385 3.03 -2.67 21.08
N ALA A 386 4.10 -3.45 21.23
CA ALA A 386 4.92 -3.41 22.45
C ALA A 386 5.63 -2.05 22.55
N ARG A 387 5.78 -1.54 23.78
CA ARG A 387 6.42 -0.25 24.06
C ARG A 387 7.80 -0.18 23.39
N CYS A 388 7.94 0.76 22.47
CA CYS A 388 9.19 1.03 21.78
C CYS A 388 9.69 2.41 22.21
N GLU A 389 10.90 2.49 22.76
CA GLU A 389 11.55 3.78 23.08
C GLU A 389 12.58 4.07 22.00
N LEU A 390 12.21 4.89 21.02
CA LEU A 390 13.11 5.35 19.96
C LEU A 390 12.81 6.79 19.54
N SER A 391 13.82 7.44 18.95
CA SER A 391 13.69 8.74 18.30
C SER A 391 13.88 8.56 16.80
N ALA A 392 12.90 8.96 16.00
CA ALA A 392 12.88 8.81 14.55
C ALA A 392 12.52 10.13 13.87
N VAL A 393 12.96 10.30 12.64
CA VAL A 393 12.55 11.41 11.76
C VAL A 393 11.29 11.02 11.00
N GLU A 394 11.12 9.74 10.71
CA GLU A 394 10.00 9.20 9.95
C GLU A 394 9.68 7.78 10.43
N ILE A 395 8.39 7.44 10.46
CA ILE A 395 7.92 6.07 10.68
C ILE A 395 7.09 5.59 9.49
N THR A 396 7.20 4.33 9.14
CA THR A 396 6.43 3.70 8.07
C THR A 396 5.96 2.32 8.54
N ALA A 397 4.75 1.91 8.17
CA ALA A 397 4.28 0.56 8.48
C ALA A 397 4.29 -0.30 7.22
N ALA A 398 4.80 -1.53 7.34
CA ALA A 398 4.50 -2.57 6.37
C ALA A 398 3.16 -3.20 6.79
N ALA A 399 2.06 -2.61 6.32
CA ALA A 399 0.70 -2.89 6.79
C ALA A 399 0.36 -4.39 6.89
N ALA A 400 0.81 -5.18 5.92
CA ALA A 400 0.53 -6.61 5.85
C ALA A 400 1.56 -7.50 6.59
N ALA A 401 2.66 -6.93 7.08
CA ALA A 401 3.74 -7.66 7.76
C ALA A 401 3.68 -7.61 9.29
N GLY A 402 2.74 -6.89 9.91
CA GLY A 402 2.73 -6.76 11.38
C GLY A 402 3.98 -6.08 11.95
N ALA A 403 4.71 -5.35 11.11
CA ALA A 403 5.98 -4.72 11.45
C ALA A 403 6.00 -3.24 11.07
N PHE A 404 6.67 -2.46 11.89
CA PHE A 404 6.96 -1.05 11.67
C PHE A 404 8.43 -0.87 11.30
N LEU A 405 8.70 0.18 10.54
CA LEU A 405 10.02 0.64 10.14
C LEU A 405 10.15 2.11 10.53
N ALA A 406 11.21 2.46 11.26
CA ALA A 406 11.57 3.83 11.59
C ALA A 406 12.89 4.20 10.93
N ILE A 407 12.99 5.45 10.46
CA ILE A 407 14.23 6.06 9.98
C ILE A 407 14.72 7.02 11.07
N LEU A 408 15.91 6.77 11.61
CA LEU A 408 16.53 7.57 12.66
C LEU A 408 17.22 8.82 12.08
N GLU A 409 17.56 9.79 12.93
CA GLU A 409 18.24 11.04 12.52
C GLU A 409 19.59 10.80 11.83
N ASN A 410 20.33 9.78 12.27
CA ASN A 410 21.60 9.39 11.65
C ASN A 410 21.42 8.67 10.31
N GLY A 411 20.17 8.39 9.92
CA GLY A 411 19.83 7.70 8.69
C GLY A 411 19.76 6.18 8.80
N ASP A 412 19.98 5.60 9.98
CA ASP A 412 19.80 4.17 10.20
C ASP A 412 18.31 3.79 10.19
N MET A 413 18.06 2.52 9.90
CA MET A 413 16.72 1.96 9.80
C MET A 413 16.50 0.94 10.91
N VAL A 414 15.43 1.12 11.68
CA VAL A 414 15.03 0.19 12.75
C VAL A 414 13.69 -0.42 12.41
N VAL A 415 13.59 -1.74 12.50
CA VAL A 415 12.35 -2.48 12.24
C VAL A 415 11.95 -3.23 13.52
N TRP A 416 10.66 -3.19 13.89
CA TRP A 416 10.12 -3.92 15.03
C TRP A 416 8.71 -4.48 14.76
N GLY A 417 8.28 -5.49 15.53
CA GLY A 417 7.06 -6.27 15.28
C GLY A 417 7.35 -7.61 14.58
N LYS A 418 6.40 -8.55 14.56
CA LYS A 418 6.57 -9.88 13.96
C LYS A 418 5.63 -10.08 12.77
N HIS A 419 6.17 -10.61 11.68
CA HIS A 419 5.37 -11.05 10.54
C HIS A 419 4.82 -12.48 10.75
N PRO A 420 3.53 -12.72 10.45
CA PRO A 420 2.95 -14.07 10.41
C PRO A 420 3.67 -15.09 9.50
N CYS A 421 4.42 -14.65 8.49
CA CYS A 421 5.09 -15.54 7.52
C CYS A 421 6.39 -16.17 8.05
N GLY A 422 6.76 -15.91 9.31
CA GLY A 422 8.03 -16.37 9.84
C GLY A 422 9.25 -15.67 9.23
N ALA A 423 9.05 -14.58 8.45
CA ALA A 423 10.12 -13.64 8.15
C ALA A 423 10.59 -13.05 9.47
N ASP A 424 11.64 -13.64 10.02
CA ASP A 424 12.43 -12.98 11.05
C ASP A 424 12.79 -11.60 10.49
N ILE A 425 12.64 -10.54 11.30
CA ILE A 425 13.08 -9.20 10.95
C ILE A 425 14.54 -9.24 10.45
N ARG A 426 15.34 -10.16 11.00
CA ARG A 426 16.70 -10.45 10.55
C ARG A 426 16.76 -10.93 9.11
N GLN A 427 15.87 -11.82 8.68
CA GLN A 427 15.80 -12.27 7.29
C GLN A 427 15.42 -11.11 6.36
N MET A 428 14.46 -10.26 6.74
CA MET A 428 14.14 -9.07 5.94
C MET A 428 15.34 -8.11 5.86
N GLN A 429 16.03 -7.86 6.98
CA GLN A 429 17.24 -7.02 7.00
C GLN A 429 18.38 -7.63 6.19
N GLU A 430 18.57 -8.95 6.26
CA GLU A 430 19.55 -9.70 5.48
C GLU A 430 19.21 -9.67 3.99
N GLU A 431 17.96 -9.85 3.60
CA GLU A 431 17.52 -9.80 2.21
C GLU A 431 17.57 -8.37 1.65
N VAL A 432 17.21 -7.34 2.42
CA VAL A 432 17.46 -5.94 2.04
C VAL A 432 18.96 -5.71 1.83
N SER A 433 19.78 -6.21 2.76
CA SER A 433 21.25 -6.10 2.67
C SER A 433 21.83 -6.88 1.50
N ARG A 434 21.26 -8.04 1.16
CA ARG A 434 21.67 -8.92 0.06
C ARG A 434 21.22 -8.35 -1.27
N PHE A 435 19.96 -7.92 -1.39
CA PHE A 435 19.40 -7.26 -2.56
C PHE A 435 20.24 -6.06 -2.94
N ALA A 436 20.60 -5.26 -1.94
CA ALA A 436 21.44 -4.10 -2.13
C ALA A 436 22.91 -4.44 -2.50
N LYS A 437 23.35 -5.69 -2.36
CA LYS A 437 24.64 -6.19 -2.88
C LYS A 437 24.49 -6.77 -4.29
N THR A 438 23.37 -7.43 -4.62
CA THR A 438 23.12 -7.99 -5.95
C THR A 438 22.83 -6.92 -7.00
N THR A 439 22.26 -5.77 -6.63
CA THR A 439 22.12 -4.62 -7.54
C THR A 439 23.44 -3.88 -7.84
N GLN A 440 24.55 -4.27 -7.20
CA GLN A 440 25.91 -3.77 -7.43
C GLN A 440 26.75 -4.68 -8.34
N ALA A 441 26.21 -5.85 -8.73
CA ALA A 441 26.88 -6.70 -9.71
C ALA A 441 26.55 -6.18 -11.12
N PRO A 442 27.54 -5.86 -11.96
CA PRO A 442 27.28 -5.52 -13.35
C PRO A 442 26.62 -6.73 -14.04
N VAL A 443 25.52 -6.49 -14.73
CA VAL A 443 24.90 -7.46 -15.65
C VAL A 443 25.77 -7.61 -16.89
#